data_AF-A0A2N3WWU9-F1
#
_entry.id   AF-A0A2N3WWU9-F1
#
_cell.length_a   1.000
_cell.length_b   1.000
_cell.length_c   1.000
_cell.angle_alpha   90.00
_cell.angle_beta   90.00
_cell.angle_gamma   90.00
#
_symmetry.space_group_name_H-M   'P 1'
#
loop_
_entity.id
_entity.type
_entity.pdbx_description
1 polymer ?
#
loop_
_entity_poly.entity_id
_entity_poly.type
_entity_poly.pdbx_seq_one_letter_code
_entity_poly.pdbx_strand_id
1 'polypeptide(L)'
;MPITNHQTAGYAFLQEMYEDPYYPDAVLDRCRAVLLRLCETIESDRPSDLATLYVLTQAATAEFNGLQAEFEAAGSEIETVARELIADDFCLIASAYGFTEADSEELIAGRDW
;
A
#
# COMPACT_ATOMS: atom_id res chain seq x y z
N MET A 1 11.17 3.82 11.83
CA MET A 1 12.47 4.47 11.53
C MET A 1 12.29 5.27 10.25
N PRO A 2 12.96 6.41 10.02
CA PRO A 2 12.80 7.08 8.72
C PRO A 2 13.22 6.14 7.59
N ILE A 3 12.37 6.00 6.57
CA ILE A 3 12.63 5.22 5.36
C ILE A 3 13.94 5.71 4.73
N THR A 4 14.86 4.79 4.45
CA THR A 4 16.18 5.10 3.89
C THR A 4 16.24 4.90 2.38
N ASN A 5 15.35 4.08 1.81
CA ASN A 5 15.25 3.90 0.37
C ASN A 5 14.77 5.21 -0.29
N HIS A 6 15.61 5.78 -1.16
CA HIS A 6 15.34 7.06 -1.81
C HIS A 6 14.12 7.04 -2.74
N GLN A 7 13.82 5.89 -3.35
CA GLN A 7 12.66 5.77 -4.23
C GLN A 7 11.38 5.90 -3.42
N THR A 8 11.24 5.16 -2.32
CA THR A 8 10.02 5.19 -1.49
C THR A 8 9.96 6.42 -0.57
N ALA A 9 11.09 6.96 -0.12
CA ALA A 9 11.12 8.18 0.70
C ALA A 9 10.67 9.45 -0.05
N GLY A 10 10.88 9.50 -1.37
CA GLY A 10 10.50 10.62 -2.23
C GLY A 10 9.20 10.43 -3.00
N TYR A 11 8.56 9.25 -2.89
CA TYR A 11 7.39 8.89 -3.67
C TYR A 11 6.08 9.40 -3.03
N ALA A 12 5.21 9.96 -3.87
CA ALA A 12 3.91 10.46 -3.46
C ALA A 12 2.86 9.33 -3.54
N PHE A 13 2.80 8.49 -2.50
CA PHE A 13 1.80 7.43 -2.40
C PHE A 13 0.37 7.97 -2.51
N LEU A 14 -0.47 7.23 -3.22
CA LEU A 14 -1.90 7.50 -3.44
C LEU A 14 -2.16 8.87 -4.09
N GLN A 15 -1.19 9.44 -4.82
CA GLN A 15 -1.28 10.81 -5.34
C GLN A 15 -2.58 11.05 -6.11
N GLU A 16 -2.93 10.16 -7.04
CA GLU A 16 -4.15 10.29 -7.83
C GLU A 16 -5.41 10.21 -6.97
N MET A 17 -5.41 9.43 -5.88
CA MET A 17 -6.53 9.41 -4.93
C MET A 17 -6.61 10.72 -4.13
N TYR A 18 -5.50 11.33 -3.74
CA TYR A 18 -5.52 12.65 -3.08
C TYR A 18 -5.99 13.77 -4.00
N GLU A 19 -5.84 13.62 -5.32
CA GLU A 19 -6.29 14.60 -6.31
C GLU A 19 -7.80 14.50 -6.61
N ASP A 20 -8.45 13.41 -6.19
CA ASP A 20 -9.89 13.19 -6.37
C ASP A 20 -10.67 13.42 -5.06
N PRO A 21 -11.59 14.41 -5.01
CA PRO A 21 -12.38 14.72 -3.82
C PRO A 21 -13.37 13.61 -3.40
N TYR A 22 -13.55 12.57 -4.21
CA TYR A 22 -14.29 11.38 -3.83
C TYR A 22 -13.63 10.66 -2.64
N TYR A 23 -12.30 10.64 -2.58
CA TYR A 23 -11.58 9.97 -1.51
C TYR A 23 -11.29 10.92 -0.34
N PRO A 24 -11.66 10.57 0.90
CA PRO A 24 -11.43 11.43 2.06
C PRO A 24 -9.97 11.43 2.50
N ASP A 25 -9.31 12.61 2.47
CA ASP A 25 -7.92 12.82 2.92
C ASP A 25 -7.59 12.15 4.26
N ALA A 26 -8.50 12.23 5.24
CA ALA A 26 -8.28 11.66 6.57
C ALA A 26 -8.18 10.13 6.59
N VAL A 27 -8.80 9.44 5.62
CA VAL A 27 -8.67 7.98 5.44
C VAL A 27 -7.45 7.67 4.57
N LEU A 28 -7.20 8.48 3.53
CA LEU A 28 -5.99 8.37 2.71
C LEU A 28 -4.71 8.54 3.52
N ASP A 29 -4.70 9.40 4.54
CA ASP A 29 -3.59 9.57 5.47
C ASP A 29 -3.26 8.25 6.20
N ARG A 30 -4.29 7.45 6.52
CA ARG A 30 -4.13 6.15 7.18
C ARG A 30 -3.62 5.11 6.20
N CYS A 31 -4.17 5.07 4.97
CA CYS A 31 -3.67 4.22 3.89
C CYS A 31 -2.18 4.50 3.60
N ARG A 32 -1.82 5.79 3.47
CA ARG A 32 -0.44 6.22 3.30
C ARG A 32 0.44 5.79 4.48
N ALA A 33 -0.06 5.89 5.71
CA ALA A 33 0.68 5.43 6.88
C ALA A 33 0.93 3.90 6.86
N VAL A 34 0.00 3.10 6.33
CA VAL A 34 0.20 1.65 6.11
C VAL A 34 1.34 1.41 5.12
N LEU A 35 1.33 2.09 3.96
CA LEU A 35 2.37 1.96 2.93
C LEU A 35 3.76 2.36 3.44
N LEU A 36 3.84 3.44 4.22
CA LEU A 36 5.09 3.86 4.86
C LEU A 36 5.57 2.84 5.89
N ARG A 37 4.68 2.30 6.73
CA ARG A 37 5.03 1.22 7.68
C ARG A 37 5.50 -0.04 6.97
N LEU A 38 4.90 -0.39 5.83
CA LEU A 38 5.35 -1.51 5.02
C LEU A 38 6.81 -1.30 4.55
N CYS A 39 7.14 -0.10 4.05
CA CYS A 39 8.51 0.26 3.69
C CYS A 39 9.48 0.13 4.87
N GLU A 40 9.12 0.69 6.03
CA GLU A 40 9.93 0.59 7.25
C GLU A 40 10.15 -0.87 7.69
N THR A 41 9.11 -1.70 7.56
CA THR A 41 9.14 -3.12 7.93
C THR A 41 10.05 -3.91 6.99
N ILE A 42 9.96 -3.68 5.67
CA ILE A 42 10.85 -4.30 4.68
C ILE A 42 12.31 -3.93 4.95
N GLU A 43 12.61 -2.67 5.31
CA GLU A 43 13.98 -2.24 5.63
C GLU A 43 14.53 -2.87 6.92
N SER A 44 13.66 -3.05 7.91
CA SER A 44 14.00 -3.71 9.18
C SER A 44 14.23 -5.20 9.00
N ASP A 45 13.27 -5.89 8.39
CA ASP A 45 13.20 -7.34 8.36
C ASP A 45 14.00 -7.94 7.20
N ARG A 46 14.22 -7.16 6.12
CA ARG A 46 15.02 -7.52 4.94
C ARG A 46 14.63 -8.88 4.37
N PRO A 47 13.38 -9.02 3.85
CA PRO A 47 12.95 -10.27 3.21
C PRO A 47 13.95 -10.69 2.13
N SER A 48 14.22 -12.00 2.04
CA SER A 48 15.19 -12.56 1.08
C SER A 48 14.55 -13.11 -0.18
N ASP A 49 13.22 -13.25 -0.19
CA ASP A 49 12.45 -13.85 -1.29
C ASP A 49 11.02 -13.30 -1.36
N LEU A 50 10.31 -13.63 -2.43
CA LEU A 50 8.92 -13.19 -2.65
C LEU A 50 7.97 -13.72 -1.59
N ALA A 51 8.18 -14.94 -1.07
CA ALA A 51 7.29 -15.52 -0.07
C ALA A 51 7.32 -14.71 1.24
N THR A 52 8.50 -14.30 1.69
CA THR A 52 8.67 -13.45 2.86
C THR A 52 8.19 -12.02 2.62
N LEU A 53 8.35 -11.48 1.40
CA LEU A 53 7.73 -10.21 1.02
C LEU A 53 6.20 -10.27 1.09
N TYR A 54 5.58 -11.30 0.51
CA TYR A 54 4.12 -11.42 0.46
C TYR A 54 3.47 -11.52 1.83
N VAL A 55 4.14 -12.11 2.82
CA VAL A 55 3.65 -12.09 4.21
C VAL A 55 3.55 -10.67 4.75
N LEU A 56 4.52 -9.80 4.43
CA LEU A 56 4.50 -8.40 4.87
C LEU A 56 3.41 -7.60 4.14
N THR A 57 3.23 -7.83 2.84
CA THR A 57 2.24 -7.11 2.03
C THR A 57 0.81 -7.57 2.34
N GLN A 58 0.61 -8.84 2.69
CA GLN A 58 -0.68 -9.34 3.18
C GLN A 58 -1.07 -8.70 4.52
N ALA A 59 -0.10 -8.45 5.42
CA ALA A 59 -0.38 -7.72 6.66
C ALA A 59 -0.84 -6.28 6.36
N ALA A 60 -0.16 -5.59 5.44
CA ALA A 60 -0.59 -4.27 4.98
C ALA A 60 -1.98 -4.31 4.31
N THR A 61 -2.25 -5.31 3.48
CA THR A 61 -3.55 -5.51 2.82
C THR A 61 -4.68 -5.69 3.84
N ALA A 62 -4.44 -6.47 4.90
CA ALA A 62 -5.41 -6.64 5.98
C ALA A 62 -5.71 -5.33 6.73
N GLU A 63 -4.72 -4.44 6.86
CA GLU A 63 -4.95 -3.08 7.39
C GLU A 63 -5.84 -2.25 6.46
N PHE A 64 -5.63 -2.34 5.14
CA PHE A 64 -6.52 -1.69 4.15
C PHE A 64 -7.95 -2.23 4.22
N ASN A 65 -8.16 -3.54 4.40
CA ASN A 65 -9.51 -4.10 4.59
C ASN A 65 -10.21 -3.46 5.80
N GLY A 66 -9.47 -3.15 6.87
CA GLY A 66 -9.99 -2.46 8.04
C GLY A 66 -10.40 -1.00 7.78
N LEU A 67 -9.84 -0.36 6.75
CA LEU A 67 -10.14 1.03 6.37
C LEU A 67 -11.35 1.17 5.45
N GLN A 68 -11.83 0.08 4.83
CA GLN A 68 -13.01 0.07 3.96
C GLN A 68 -14.24 0.69 4.66
N ALA A 69 -14.49 0.31 5.92
CA ALA A 69 -15.61 0.85 6.69
C ALA A 69 -15.49 2.37 6.95
N GLU A 70 -14.26 2.91 6.98
CA GLU A 70 -14.03 4.34 7.14
C GLU A 70 -14.30 5.11 5.84
N PHE A 71 -13.94 4.53 4.69
CA PHE A 71 -14.34 5.06 3.39
C PHE A 71 -15.87 5.09 3.27
N GLU A 72 -16.55 3.98 3.59
CA GLU A 72 -18.01 3.88 3.53
C GLU A 72 -18.70 4.91 4.45
N ALA A 73 -18.20 5.09 5.67
CA ALA A 73 -18.71 6.08 6.62
C ALA A 73 -18.56 7.53 6.10
N ALA A 74 -17.60 7.77 5.20
CA ALA A 74 -17.37 9.05 4.53
C ALA A 74 -18.10 9.18 3.18
N GLY A 75 -18.87 8.16 2.76
CA GLY A 75 -19.54 8.14 1.45
C GLY A 75 -18.62 7.84 0.27
N SER A 76 -17.47 7.21 0.54
CA SER A 76 -16.46 6.78 -0.43
C SER A 76 -16.33 5.25 -0.38
N GLU A 77 -15.53 4.69 -1.29
CA GLU A 77 -15.23 3.26 -1.35
C GLU A 77 -13.82 3.04 -1.89
N ILE A 78 -13.18 1.91 -1.57
CA ILE A 78 -12.04 1.40 -2.35
C ILE A 78 -12.60 0.73 -3.62
N GLU A 79 -13.06 1.54 -4.56
CA GLU A 79 -13.62 1.08 -5.83
C GLU A 79 -12.51 0.73 -6.87
N THR A 80 -12.88 0.32 -8.07
CA THR A 80 -11.94 -0.19 -9.10
C THR A 80 -10.71 0.69 -9.35
N VAL A 81 -10.84 2.02 -9.43
CA VAL A 81 -9.71 2.93 -9.61
C VAL A 81 -8.80 2.95 -8.38
N ALA A 82 -9.37 3.08 -7.19
CA ALA A 82 -8.62 2.99 -5.92
C ALA A 82 -7.84 1.68 -5.81
N ARG A 83 -8.45 0.57 -6.23
CA ARG A 83 -7.83 -0.75 -6.22
C ARG A 83 -6.58 -0.81 -7.08
N GLU A 84 -6.66 -0.28 -8.30
CA GLU A 84 -5.54 -0.22 -9.23
C GLU A 84 -4.42 0.68 -8.70
N LEU A 85 -4.76 1.87 -8.20
CA LEU A 85 -3.79 2.81 -7.63
C LEU A 85 -3.08 2.24 -6.39
N ILE A 86 -3.80 1.55 -5.51
CA ILE A 86 -3.20 0.87 -4.36
C ILE A 86 -2.29 -0.27 -4.84
N ALA A 87 -2.72 -1.08 -5.80
CA ALA A 87 -1.90 -2.16 -6.34
C ALA A 87 -0.58 -1.63 -6.96
N ASP A 88 -0.65 -0.52 -7.70
CA ASP A 88 0.52 0.13 -8.29
C ASP A 88 1.51 0.62 -7.23
N ASP A 89 1.02 1.19 -6.12
CA ASP A 89 1.86 1.59 -5.00
C ASP A 89 2.55 0.38 -4.33
N PHE A 90 1.86 -0.76 -4.19
CA PHE A 90 2.47 -2.00 -3.70
C PHE A 90 3.53 -2.53 -4.68
N CYS A 91 3.28 -2.51 -5.98
CA CYS A 91 4.23 -2.89 -7.02
C CYS A 91 5.49 -2.01 -7.00
N LEU A 92 5.32 -0.70 -6.81
CA LEU A 92 6.42 0.24 -6.68
C LEU A 92 7.26 -0.06 -5.44
N ILE A 93 6.64 -0.31 -4.28
CA ILE A 93 7.34 -0.70 -3.06
C ILE A 93 8.16 -1.98 -3.30
N ALA A 94 7.54 -3.03 -3.84
CA ALA A 94 8.22 -4.29 -4.13
C ALA A 94 9.45 -4.08 -5.04
N SER A 95 9.26 -3.34 -6.13
CA SER A 95 10.31 -3.03 -7.10
C SER A 95 11.44 -2.20 -6.47
N ALA A 96 11.11 -1.19 -5.64
CA ALA A 96 12.09 -0.36 -4.96
C ALA A 96 12.99 -1.15 -3.99
N TYR A 97 12.48 -2.25 -3.43
CA TYR A 97 13.24 -3.16 -2.58
C TYR A 97 13.84 -4.36 -3.32
N GLY A 98 13.81 -4.36 -4.65
CA GLY A 98 14.50 -5.35 -5.50
C GLY A 98 13.65 -6.55 -5.94
N PHE A 99 12.35 -6.53 -5.67
CA PHE A 99 11.41 -7.60 -6.06
C PHE A 99 10.65 -7.23 -7.33
N THR A 100 11.36 -7.07 -8.44
CA THR A 100 10.78 -6.64 -9.73
C THR A 100 9.88 -7.68 -10.39
N GLU A 101 9.99 -8.95 -9.98
CA GLU A 101 9.19 -10.07 -10.47
C GLU A 101 8.01 -10.40 -9.54
N ALA A 102 7.68 -9.52 -8.58
CA ALA A 102 6.54 -9.71 -7.70
C ALA A 102 5.23 -9.64 -8.51
N ASP A 103 4.32 -10.57 -8.21
CA ASP A 103 2.99 -10.60 -8.83
C ASP A 103 2.09 -9.60 -8.10
N SER A 104 1.45 -8.71 -8.86
CA SER A 104 0.59 -7.66 -8.32
C SER A 104 -0.58 -8.22 -7.51
N GLU A 105 -1.18 -9.34 -7.92
CA GLU A 105 -2.30 -9.97 -7.22
C GLU A 105 -1.85 -10.63 -5.91
N GLU A 106 -0.63 -11.18 -5.87
CA GLU A 106 -0.05 -11.74 -4.64
C GLU A 106 0.35 -10.65 -3.64
N LEU A 107 0.83 -9.50 -4.13
CA LEU A 107 1.17 -8.35 -3.29
C LEU A 107 -0.05 -7.86 -2.48
N ILE A 108 -1.23 -7.84 -3.10
CA ILE A 108 -2.50 -7.43 -2.48
C ILE A 108 -3.40 -8.63 -2.14
N ALA A 109 -2.82 -9.81 -1.94
CA ALA A 109 -3.58 -11.01 -1.62
C ALA A 109 -4.35 -10.86 -0.30
N GLY A 110 -5.59 -11.38 -0.27
CA GLY A 110 -6.47 -11.29 0.90
C GLY A 110 -7.22 -9.96 1.00
N ARG A 111 -7.19 -9.11 -0.03
CA ARG A 111 -8.05 -7.92 -0.10
C ARG A 111 -9.54 -8.30 -0.09
N ASP A 112 -10.33 -7.54 0.67
CA ASP A 112 -11.80 -7.65 0.72
C ASP A 112 -12.50 -6.49 -0.01
N TRP A 113 -11.71 -5.65 -0.69
CA TRP A 113 -12.11 -4.51 -1.48
C TRP A 113 -11.95 -4.77 -2.99
#